data_AF-A0A3D4H7G3-F1
#
_entry.id   AF-A0A3D4H7G3-F1
#
_cell.length_a   1.000
_cell.length_b   1.000
_cell.length_c   1.000
_cell.angle_alpha   90.00
_cell.angle_beta   90.00
_cell.angle_gamma   90.00
#
_symmetry.space_group_name_H-M   'P 1'
#
loop_
_entity.id
_entity.type
_entity.pdbx_description
1 polymer ?
#
loop_
_entity_poly.entity_id
_entity_poly.type
_entity_poly.pdbx_seq_one_letter_code
_entity_poly.pdbx_strand_id
1 'polypeptide(L)'
;MNAFGRSIIKLSFGILVGIWAGSAVWSQSALSEAGIGDDDQFLVELEAYVKYGGNIDVIDGMTGKKYTRDNPVVKAVHSNLPKIMGGLHKKLLELEANHMKYQMTEGISHAQKLGGLAKLFGIKGFRLESDTWLRKERTILARLRDKPFFKIKEIVVWEQDELSAIALRGNERGKNLRFNGDTDSWERRVLTEWEVNIRSRNRFKRVNKWQGLNLDTNRGFHISDTLPGNVYTSAFREVNVYYPIIVSRNEDPEEQIQRLQRQIVKNLSYLYDPFSWAARRNTRFRTKYASGLTNHMNKMGYRVHEREWFDPVICHFLNDMVTVEMYGLEEVYNLFGTQRWENSRYLLGESMDPLNWHEGEDRPSSSGPRNPKVNLKFDRPDGARFVMLDMYLRYGYPFAENLRGKLTNLKKKEDPKAIIKQAIGEVSGVPADTYIQAALDAQSKSLIQYWKKSQGPGS
;
A
#
# COMPACT_ATOMS: atom_id res chain seq x y z
N MET A 1 -54.36 -52.18 11.96
CA MET A 1 -52.98 -51.96 12.45
C MET A 1 -52.57 -50.54 12.08
N ASN A 2 -52.39 -49.71 13.11
CA ASN A 2 -51.70 -48.42 13.29
C ASN A 2 -51.11 -47.72 12.04
N ALA A 3 -51.45 -46.48 11.67
CA ALA A 3 -51.41 -45.18 12.38
C ALA A 3 -50.01 -44.53 12.49
N PHE A 4 -49.98 -43.19 12.27
CA PHE A 4 -48.90 -42.21 12.50
C PHE A 4 -47.71 -42.22 11.51
N GLY A 5 -47.08 -41.10 11.16
CA GLY A 5 -47.10 -39.73 11.68
C GLY A 5 -45.80 -39.01 11.27
N ARG A 6 -45.84 -37.66 11.29
CA ARG A 6 -44.74 -36.72 11.04
C ARG A 6 -43.46 -36.99 11.86
N SER A 7 -42.29 -36.61 11.32
CA SER A 7 -41.18 -35.83 11.96
C SER A 7 -39.92 -35.88 11.07
N ILE A 8 -39.37 -34.76 10.57
CA ILE A 8 -38.37 -33.88 11.20
C ILE A 8 -37.17 -34.65 11.80
N ILE A 9 -35.98 -34.43 11.23
CA ILE A 9 -34.62 -34.29 11.85
C ILE A 9 -33.66 -34.04 10.65
N LYS A 10 -33.20 -32.81 10.40
CA LYS A 10 -31.95 -32.18 10.90
C LYS A 10 -30.68 -33.01 10.68
N LEU A 11 -29.96 -32.80 9.58
CA LEU A 11 -28.53 -33.11 9.37
C LEU A 11 -28.12 -32.36 8.09
N SER A 12 -27.10 -31.50 7.98
CA SER A 12 -26.05 -31.05 8.89
C SER A 12 -25.55 -29.71 8.37
N PHE A 13 -25.46 -28.69 9.23
CA PHE A 13 -24.70 -27.48 8.93
C PHE A 13 -23.22 -27.87 8.91
N GLY A 14 -22.68 -28.07 7.70
CA GLY A 14 -21.27 -28.31 7.47
C GLY A 14 -20.49 -27.04 7.79
N ILE A 15 -19.79 -27.09 8.93
CA ILE A 15 -18.69 -26.21 9.31
C ILE A 15 -17.72 -26.15 8.12
N LEU A 16 -17.61 -24.97 7.49
CA LEU A 16 -16.51 -24.63 6.60
C LEU A 16 -15.70 -23.53 7.29
N VAL A 17 -15.05 -23.93 8.38
CA VAL A 17 -13.91 -23.23 8.98
C VAL A 17 -12.67 -23.91 8.43
N GLY A 18 -11.79 -23.13 7.82
CA GLY A 18 -10.42 -23.57 7.55
C GLY A 18 -9.97 -23.44 6.11
N ILE A 19 -9.88 -22.21 5.61
CA ILE A 19 -8.70 -21.84 4.83
C ILE A 19 -8.11 -20.60 5.51
N TRP A 20 -7.08 -20.87 6.30
CA TRP A 20 -6.07 -19.89 6.66
C TRP A 20 -5.40 -19.41 5.36
N ALA A 21 -5.89 -18.32 4.80
CA ALA A 21 -5.04 -17.44 4.00
C ALA A 21 -4.54 -16.39 4.99
N GLY A 22 -3.21 -16.38 5.19
CA GLY A 22 -2.55 -15.56 6.20
C GLY A 22 -3.04 -14.13 6.20
N SER A 23 -3.21 -13.59 7.40
CA SER A 23 -3.22 -12.15 7.63
C SER A 23 -2.07 -11.54 6.82
N ALA A 24 -2.40 -10.81 5.76
CA ALA A 24 -1.42 -10.05 5.02
C ALA A 24 -0.81 -9.07 6.02
N VAL A 25 0.41 -9.34 6.46
CA VAL A 25 1.25 -8.36 7.13
C VAL A 25 1.53 -7.32 6.04
N TRP A 26 0.90 -6.16 6.12
CA TRP A 26 0.89 -5.19 5.02
C TRP A 26 2.24 -4.50 4.91
N SER A 27 3.14 -5.05 4.11
CA SER A 27 4.44 -4.46 3.85
C SER A 27 4.35 -3.36 2.77
N GLN A 28 5.13 -2.30 2.90
CA GLN A 28 5.25 -1.25 1.86
C GLN A 28 6.09 -1.69 0.64
N SER A 29 6.80 -2.81 0.74
CA SER A 29 7.61 -3.40 -0.32
C SER A 29 6.98 -4.71 -0.81
N ALA A 30 6.74 -4.79 -2.12
CA ALA A 30 6.24 -6.02 -2.75
C ALA A 30 7.21 -7.20 -2.51
N LEU A 31 8.51 -6.94 -2.36
CA LEU A 31 9.52 -7.97 -2.10
C LEU A 31 9.40 -8.55 -0.69
N SER A 32 9.12 -7.70 0.31
CA SER A 32 8.90 -8.16 1.68
C SER A 32 7.56 -8.90 1.82
N GLU A 33 6.49 -8.48 1.10
CA GLU A 33 5.22 -9.24 1.06
C GLU A 33 5.42 -10.66 0.50
N ALA A 34 6.35 -10.81 -0.44
CA ALA A 34 6.64 -12.09 -1.08
C ALA A 34 7.54 -13.02 -0.24
N GLY A 35 7.99 -12.60 0.95
CA GLY A 35 8.77 -13.46 1.86
C GLY A 35 10.17 -13.83 1.35
N ILE A 36 10.69 -13.13 0.34
CA ILE A 36 11.96 -13.48 -0.35
C ILE A 36 13.15 -13.46 0.61
N GLY A 37 13.08 -12.64 1.67
CA GLY A 37 14.10 -12.58 2.72
C GLY A 37 14.30 -13.87 3.51
N ASP A 38 13.34 -14.78 3.47
CA ASP A 38 13.35 -16.06 4.19
C ASP A 38 13.30 -17.27 3.23
N ASP A 39 13.47 -17.06 1.91
CA ASP A 39 13.40 -18.08 0.87
C ASP A 39 14.81 -18.54 0.44
N ASP A 40 15.23 -19.72 0.91
CA ASP A 40 16.51 -20.32 0.55
C ASP A 40 16.61 -20.68 -0.95
N GLN A 41 15.48 -20.93 -1.64
CA GLN A 41 15.47 -21.24 -3.07
C GLN A 41 15.79 -20.01 -3.91
N PHE A 42 15.43 -18.81 -3.44
CA PHE A 42 15.76 -17.56 -4.11
C PHE A 42 17.27 -17.37 -4.32
N LEU A 43 18.10 -17.77 -3.35
CA LEU A 43 19.56 -17.67 -3.44
C LEU A 43 20.14 -18.56 -4.54
N VAL A 44 19.48 -19.68 -4.85
CA VAL A 44 19.87 -20.62 -5.91
C VAL A 44 19.52 -20.09 -7.32
N GLU A 45 18.50 -19.22 -7.44
CA GLU A 45 17.95 -18.74 -8.73
C GLU A 45 18.60 -17.45 -9.29
N LEU A 46 19.61 -16.90 -8.61
CA LEU A 46 20.15 -15.55 -8.88
C LEU A 46 20.88 -15.36 -10.23
N GLU A 47 21.10 -16.41 -11.02
CA GLU A 47 22.08 -16.38 -12.13
C GLU A 47 21.62 -15.72 -13.45
N ALA A 48 20.36 -15.29 -13.58
CA ALA A 48 19.79 -15.00 -14.91
C ALA A 48 19.57 -13.52 -15.29
N TYR A 49 19.89 -12.53 -14.45
CA TYR A 49 19.51 -11.13 -14.73
C TYR A 49 20.64 -10.11 -14.54
N VAL A 50 21.31 -9.72 -15.64
CA VAL A 50 22.37 -8.69 -15.64
C VAL A 50 21.79 -7.32 -15.99
N LYS A 51 21.21 -6.66 -14.99
CA LYS A 51 20.87 -5.21 -15.07
C LYS A 51 21.77 -4.34 -14.18
N TYR A 52 22.46 -4.99 -13.25
CA TYR A 52 23.36 -4.40 -12.28
C TYR A 52 24.80 -4.66 -12.73
N GLY A 53 25.33 -3.77 -13.56
CA GLY A 53 26.67 -3.88 -14.16
C GLY A 53 27.54 -2.65 -13.94
N GLY A 54 27.49 -2.05 -12.74
CA GLY A 54 28.34 -0.92 -12.36
C GLY A 54 29.48 -1.35 -11.44
N ASN A 55 30.59 -0.59 -11.44
CA ASN A 55 31.61 -0.73 -10.41
C ASN A 55 31.01 -0.30 -9.07
N ILE A 56 30.95 -1.24 -8.13
CA ILE A 56 30.61 -0.98 -6.73
C ILE A 56 31.92 -0.68 -6.02
N ASP A 57 32.05 0.52 -5.47
CA ASP A 57 33.23 0.90 -4.71
C ASP A 57 33.21 0.17 -3.36
N VAL A 58 34.36 -0.39 -2.98
CA VAL A 58 34.54 -0.99 -1.66
C VAL A 58 35.37 -0.04 -0.83
N ILE A 59 34.77 0.49 0.23
CA ILE A 59 35.34 1.54 1.06
C ILE A 59 35.59 1.00 2.47
N ASP A 60 36.77 1.27 3.00
CA ASP A 60 37.09 1.04 4.40
C ASP A 60 36.33 2.06 5.25
N GLY A 61 35.45 1.59 6.14
CA GLY A 61 34.58 2.43 6.96
C GLY A 61 35.34 3.29 7.96
N MET A 62 36.52 2.84 8.43
CA MET A 62 37.34 3.55 9.40
C MET A 62 38.09 4.72 8.76
N THR A 63 38.63 4.51 7.55
CA THR A 63 39.47 5.50 6.88
C THR A 63 38.75 6.31 5.81
N GLY A 64 37.60 5.82 5.32
CA GLY A 64 36.87 6.40 4.20
C GLY A 64 37.56 6.27 2.84
N LYS A 65 38.67 5.52 2.76
CA LYS A 65 39.44 5.26 1.52
C LYS A 65 39.03 3.92 0.91
N LYS A 66 39.49 3.65 -0.32
CA LYS A 66 39.30 2.34 -0.97
C LYS A 66 39.83 1.23 -0.06
N TYR A 67 39.02 0.20 0.17
CA TYR A 67 39.42 -0.98 0.94
C TYR A 67 40.47 -1.77 0.14
N THR A 68 41.64 -2.00 0.75
CA THR A 68 42.78 -2.67 0.09
C THR A 68 43.18 -3.99 0.76
N ARG A 69 42.56 -4.37 1.87
CA ARG A 69 42.91 -5.59 2.59
C ARG A 69 42.40 -6.80 1.80
N ASP A 70 43.18 -7.88 1.81
CA ASP A 70 42.77 -9.14 1.23
C ASP A 70 41.86 -9.89 2.21
N ASN A 71 40.54 -9.69 2.08
CA ASN A 71 39.54 -10.36 2.89
C ASN A 71 38.61 -11.20 1.99
N PRO A 72 38.58 -12.54 2.15
CA PRO A 72 37.78 -13.42 1.29
C PRO A 72 36.28 -13.16 1.41
N VAL A 73 35.78 -12.79 2.59
CA VAL A 73 34.37 -12.44 2.82
C VAL A 73 34.00 -11.18 2.05
N VAL A 74 34.84 -10.14 2.09
CA VAL A 74 34.60 -8.88 1.36
C VAL A 74 34.58 -9.13 -0.15
N LYS A 75 35.52 -9.93 -0.66
CA LYS A 75 35.57 -10.32 -2.09
C LYS A 75 34.31 -11.08 -2.50
N ALA A 76 33.86 -12.04 -1.69
CA ALA A 76 32.66 -12.82 -1.94
C ALA A 76 31.38 -11.99 -1.88
N VAL A 77 31.27 -11.05 -0.94
CA VAL A 77 30.12 -10.13 -0.89
C VAL A 77 30.12 -9.21 -2.12
N HIS A 78 31.27 -8.61 -2.46
CA HIS A 78 31.40 -7.73 -3.62
C HIS A 78 31.02 -8.42 -4.93
N SER A 79 31.44 -9.67 -5.13
CA SER A 79 31.13 -10.45 -6.34
C SER A 79 29.68 -10.91 -6.42
N ASN A 80 29.04 -11.23 -5.29
CA ASN A 80 27.68 -11.75 -5.25
C ASN A 80 26.60 -10.65 -5.18
N LEU A 81 26.94 -9.46 -4.68
CA LEU A 81 25.96 -8.38 -4.51
C LEU A 81 25.26 -7.96 -5.80
N PRO A 82 25.93 -7.84 -6.98
CA PRO A 82 25.24 -7.61 -8.24
C PRO A 82 24.23 -8.70 -8.60
N LYS A 83 24.53 -9.97 -8.31
CA LYS A 83 23.62 -11.10 -8.56
C LYS A 83 22.39 -11.02 -7.66
N ILE A 84 22.59 -10.78 -6.36
CA ILE A 84 21.50 -10.58 -5.39
C ILE A 84 20.58 -9.43 -5.85
N MET A 85 21.15 -8.30 -6.25
CA MET A 85 20.38 -7.15 -6.75
C MET A 85 19.62 -7.48 -8.05
N GLY A 86 20.25 -8.23 -8.96
CA GLY A 86 19.61 -8.72 -10.18
C GLY A 86 18.39 -9.59 -9.89
N GLY A 87 18.52 -10.54 -8.96
CA GLY A 87 17.42 -11.40 -8.51
C GLY A 87 16.27 -10.61 -7.87
N LEU A 88 16.58 -9.69 -6.95
CA LEU A 88 15.57 -8.85 -6.29
C LEU A 88 14.83 -7.98 -7.31
N HIS A 89 15.55 -7.38 -8.27
CA HIS A 89 14.96 -6.59 -9.35
C HIS A 89 14.02 -7.43 -10.21
N LYS A 90 14.45 -8.63 -10.62
CA LYS A 90 13.64 -9.55 -11.41
C LYS A 90 12.35 -9.90 -10.67
N LYS A 91 12.44 -10.24 -9.38
CA LYS A 91 11.27 -10.61 -8.59
C LYS A 91 10.31 -9.43 -8.38
N LEU A 92 10.82 -8.22 -8.16
CA LEU A 92 10.00 -7.02 -8.12
C LEU A 92 9.27 -6.78 -9.45
N LEU A 93 9.98 -6.94 -10.57
CA LEU A 93 9.41 -6.81 -11.90
C LEU A 93 8.29 -7.84 -12.15
N GLU A 94 8.48 -9.09 -11.73
CA GLU A 94 7.46 -10.15 -11.82
C GLU A 94 6.23 -9.81 -10.97
N LEU A 95 6.42 -9.36 -9.74
CA LEU A 95 5.32 -8.99 -8.84
C LEU A 95 4.52 -7.80 -9.38
N GLU A 96 5.18 -6.80 -9.94
CA GLU A 96 4.52 -5.65 -10.58
C GLU A 96 3.85 -6.02 -11.90
N ALA A 97 4.44 -6.90 -12.71
CA ALA A 97 3.82 -7.42 -13.93
C ALA A 97 2.58 -8.26 -13.62
N ASN A 98 2.64 -9.14 -12.62
CA ASN A 98 1.49 -9.93 -12.15
C ASN A 98 0.40 -9.03 -11.59
N HIS A 99 0.77 -7.99 -10.84
CA HIS A 99 -0.18 -7.00 -10.37
C HIS A 99 -0.87 -6.27 -11.51
N MET A 100 -0.10 -5.81 -12.51
CA MET A 100 -0.64 -5.17 -13.70
C MET A 100 -1.57 -6.10 -14.47
N LYS A 101 -1.20 -7.38 -14.63
CA LYS A 101 -2.04 -8.40 -15.28
C LYS A 101 -3.37 -8.57 -14.53
N TYR A 102 -3.33 -8.71 -13.21
CA TYR A 102 -4.52 -8.78 -12.38
C TYR A 102 -5.42 -7.55 -12.58
N GLN A 103 -4.85 -6.34 -12.51
CA GLN A 103 -5.61 -5.10 -12.71
C GLN A 103 -6.16 -4.95 -14.14
N MET A 104 -5.44 -5.42 -15.16
CA MET A 104 -5.93 -5.43 -16.53
C MET A 104 -7.08 -6.42 -16.72
N THR A 105 -7.14 -7.52 -15.97
CA THR A 105 -8.27 -8.47 -16.06
C THR A 105 -9.43 -8.01 -15.19
N GLU A 106 -9.24 -7.98 -13.87
CA GLU A 106 -10.30 -7.68 -12.90
C GLU A 106 -10.77 -6.23 -13.00
N GLY A 107 -9.84 -5.31 -13.27
CA GLY A 107 -10.20 -3.90 -13.38
C GLY A 107 -10.96 -3.56 -14.67
N ILE A 108 -10.71 -4.27 -15.78
CA ILE A 108 -11.56 -4.16 -16.98
C ILE A 108 -12.96 -4.71 -16.65
N SER A 109 -13.04 -5.86 -16.00
CA SER A 109 -14.31 -6.47 -15.57
C SER A 109 -15.09 -5.52 -14.65
N HIS A 110 -14.44 -4.92 -13.67
CA HIS A 110 -15.03 -3.90 -12.78
C HIS A 110 -15.55 -2.70 -13.57
N ALA A 111 -14.73 -2.14 -14.47
CA ALA A 111 -15.14 -1.00 -15.29
C ALA A 111 -16.35 -1.33 -16.18
N GLN A 112 -16.40 -2.54 -16.74
CA GLN A 112 -17.52 -3.01 -17.55
C GLN A 112 -18.80 -3.20 -16.72
N LYS A 113 -18.71 -3.85 -15.56
CA LYS A 113 -19.84 -4.01 -14.63
C LYS A 113 -20.35 -2.66 -14.14
N LEU A 114 -19.44 -1.77 -13.73
CA LEU A 114 -19.79 -0.42 -13.31
C LEU A 114 -20.41 0.40 -14.44
N GLY A 115 -19.90 0.29 -15.67
CA GLY A 115 -20.49 0.96 -16.83
C GLY A 115 -21.88 0.42 -17.19
N GLY A 116 -22.08 -0.89 -17.10
CA GLY A 116 -23.39 -1.52 -17.26
C GLY A 116 -24.38 -1.02 -16.20
N LEU A 117 -23.98 -1.05 -14.93
CA LEU A 117 -24.79 -0.60 -13.80
C LEU A 117 -25.10 0.92 -13.91
N ALA A 118 -24.10 1.74 -14.19
CA ALA A 118 -24.25 3.18 -14.40
C ALA A 118 -25.25 3.46 -15.52
N LYS A 119 -25.20 2.71 -16.64
CA LYS A 119 -26.17 2.83 -17.74
C LYS A 119 -27.60 2.51 -17.30
N LEU A 120 -27.81 1.47 -16.48
CA LEU A 120 -29.13 1.14 -15.93
C LEU A 120 -29.67 2.28 -15.05
N PHE A 121 -28.80 2.93 -14.30
CA PHE A 121 -29.11 4.12 -13.53
C PHE A 121 -29.34 5.37 -14.40
N GLY A 122 -29.10 5.33 -15.70
CA GLY A 122 -29.30 6.46 -16.62
C GLY A 122 -28.03 7.27 -16.89
N ILE A 123 -26.89 6.87 -16.30
CA ILE A 123 -25.58 7.47 -16.53
C ILE A 123 -24.97 6.84 -17.79
N LYS A 124 -25.30 7.40 -18.96
CA LYS A 124 -24.89 6.85 -20.25
C LYS A 124 -23.46 7.21 -20.61
N GLY A 125 -22.80 6.37 -21.40
CA GLY A 125 -21.50 6.68 -22.00
C GLY A 125 -20.32 6.70 -21.03
N PHE A 126 -20.49 6.30 -19.76
CA PHE A 126 -19.37 6.11 -18.85
C PHE A 126 -18.46 5.01 -19.40
N ARG A 127 -17.20 5.35 -19.61
CA ARG A 127 -16.13 4.41 -19.91
C ARG A 127 -14.90 4.88 -19.14
N LEU A 128 -14.20 3.93 -18.54
CA LEU A 128 -12.92 4.24 -17.93
C LEU A 128 -11.91 4.47 -19.06
N GLU A 129 -11.31 5.66 -19.10
CA GLU A 129 -10.32 6.01 -20.10
C GLU A 129 -9.07 5.11 -19.96
N SER A 130 -8.82 4.27 -20.96
CA SER A 130 -7.70 3.30 -20.98
C SER A 130 -6.32 3.94 -20.86
N ASP A 131 -6.21 5.22 -21.20
CA ASP A 131 -4.93 5.94 -21.33
C ASP A 131 -4.53 6.64 -20.03
N THR A 132 -5.53 7.01 -19.22
CA THR A 132 -5.32 7.58 -17.89
C THR A 132 -5.42 6.51 -16.80
N TRP A 133 -6.19 5.46 -17.05
CA TRP A 133 -6.26 4.27 -16.22
C TRP A 133 -4.96 3.47 -16.32
N LEU A 134 -4.38 3.14 -15.16
CA LEU A 134 -3.07 2.49 -15.01
C LEU A 134 -1.85 3.30 -15.48
N ARG A 135 -2.00 4.61 -15.75
CA ARG A 135 -0.87 5.43 -16.24
C ARG A 135 0.33 5.42 -15.28
N LYS A 136 0.07 5.51 -13.97
CA LYS A 136 1.13 5.49 -12.95
C LYS A 136 1.88 4.16 -12.99
N GLU A 137 1.15 3.07 -13.12
CA GLU A 137 1.63 1.70 -13.08
C GLU A 137 2.39 1.32 -14.35
N ARG A 138 1.88 1.72 -15.51
CA ARG A 138 2.62 1.58 -16.78
C ARG A 138 3.94 2.34 -16.72
N THR A 139 3.96 3.51 -16.09
CA THR A 139 5.18 4.28 -15.89
C THR A 139 6.15 3.57 -14.95
N ILE A 140 5.64 3.00 -13.85
CA ILE A 140 6.44 2.20 -12.90
C ILE A 140 7.03 0.98 -13.60
N LEU A 141 6.20 0.17 -14.26
CA LEU A 141 6.62 -1.05 -14.93
C LEU A 141 7.62 -0.76 -16.05
N ALA A 142 7.37 0.27 -16.87
CA ALA A 142 8.32 0.71 -17.89
C ALA A 142 9.66 1.13 -17.27
N ARG A 143 9.65 1.90 -16.17
CA ARG A 143 10.89 2.31 -15.48
C ARG A 143 11.64 1.12 -14.87
N LEU A 144 10.92 0.15 -14.29
CA LEU A 144 11.49 -1.09 -13.78
C LEU A 144 12.02 -1.98 -14.90
N ARG A 145 11.43 -1.95 -16.09
CA ARG A 145 11.98 -2.62 -17.29
C ARG A 145 13.22 -1.94 -17.81
N ASP A 146 13.29 -0.61 -17.74
CA ASP A 146 14.33 0.15 -18.44
C ASP A 146 15.57 0.47 -17.57
N LYS A 147 15.43 0.68 -16.25
CA LYS A 147 16.59 0.88 -15.36
C LYS A 147 16.47 0.14 -14.02
N PRO A 148 17.57 -0.03 -13.26
CA PRO A 148 17.53 -0.70 -11.96
C PRO A 148 16.65 0.05 -10.94
N PHE A 149 16.12 -0.68 -9.94
CA PHE A 149 15.26 -0.13 -8.88
C PHE A 149 16.07 0.70 -7.86
N PHE A 150 17.22 0.20 -7.42
CA PHE A 150 18.28 0.95 -6.72
C PHE A 150 19.62 0.88 -7.46
N LYS A 151 20.57 1.76 -7.15
CA LYS A 151 21.99 1.56 -7.47
C LYS A 151 22.79 1.50 -6.17
N ILE A 152 23.53 0.43 -5.96
CA ILE A 152 24.50 0.39 -4.86
C ILE A 152 25.76 1.11 -5.34
N LYS A 153 26.13 2.18 -4.65
CA LYS A 153 27.35 2.94 -4.98
C LYS A 153 28.55 2.41 -4.23
N GLU A 154 28.39 2.24 -2.92
CA GLU A 154 29.47 1.83 -2.03
C GLU A 154 29.06 0.66 -1.15
N ILE A 155 29.98 -0.30 -0.98
CA ILE A 155 30.02 -1.22 0.15
C ILE A 155 30.97 -0.62 1.18
N VAL A 156 30.47 -0.31 2.37
CA VAL A 156 31.28 0.23 3.47
C VAL A 156 31.65 -0.91 4.40
N VAL A 157 32.92 -1.29 4.43
CA VAL A 157 33.44 -2.41 5.20
C VAL A 157 33.90 -1.94 6.57
N TRP A 158 33.36 -2.53 7.63
CA TRP A 158 33.77 -2.30 9.00
C TRP A 158 34.38 -3.58 9.57
N GLU A 159 35.58 -3.47 10.12
CA GLU A 159 36.27 -4.59 10.75
C GLU A 159 35.88 -4.61 12.22
N GLN A 160 35.21 -5.68 12.65
CA GLN A 160 34.61 -5.77 13.98
C GLN A 160 35.63 -5.52 15.10
N ASP A 161 36.84 -6.05 14.93
CA ASP A 161 37.94 -5.93 15.90
C ASP A 161 38.46 -4.49 16.06
N GLU A 162 38.15 -3.60 15.11
CA GLU A 162 38.58 -2.19 15.12
C GLU A 162 37.44 -1.23 15.51
N LEU A 163 36.21 -1.76 15.67
CA LEU A 163 35.05 -0.94 16.02
C LEU A 163 35.06 -0.57 17.51
N SER A 164 35.05 0.73 17.78
CA SER A 164 34.79 1.28 19.11
C SER A 164 34.01 2.58 19.02
N ALA A 165 33.24 2.91 20.07
CA ALA A 165 32.48 4.16 20.13
C ALA A 165 33.38 5.41 19.98
N ILE A 166 34.64 5.32 20.43
CA ILE A 166 35.65 6.38 20.28
C ILE A 166 36.08 6.48 18.82
N ALA A 167 36.33 5.35 18.14
CA ALA A 167 36.79 5.34 16.76
C ALA A 167 35.75 5.84 15.74
N LEU A 168 34.46 5.79 16.08
CA LEU A 168 33.38 6.30 15.23
C LEU A 168 33.09 7.81 15.42
N ARG A 169 33.67 8.44 16.45
CA ARG A 169 33.37 9.84 16.78
C ARG A 169 33.92 10.78 15.70
N GLY A 170 33.04 11.51 15.03
CA GLY A 170 33.42 12.43 13.96
C GLY A 170 33.68 11.75 12.60
N ASN A 171 33.51 10.42 12.49
CA ASN A 171 33.57 9.72 11.22
C ASN A 171 32.25 9.95 10.44
N GLU A 172 32.31 10.60 9.28
CA GLU A 172 31.13 10.92 8.46
C GLU A 172 30.31 9.68 8.07
N ARG A 173 30.97 8.53 7.88
CA ARG A 173 30.36 7.24 7.53
C ARG A 173 29.92 6.44 8.76
N GLY A 174 30.36 6.80 9.96
CA GLY A 174 29.92 6.20 11.22
C GLY A 174 28.41 6.33 11.48
N LYS A 175 27.73 7.22 10.73
CA LYS A 175 26.26 7.32 10.67
C LYS A 175 25.56 6.02 10.22
N ASN A 176 26.29 5.13 9.55
CA ASN A 176 25.83 3.82 9.10
C ASN A 176 25.92 2.72 10.17
N LEU A 177 26.31 3.05 11.40
CA LEU A 177 26.41 2.12 12.52
C LEU A 177 25.71 2.68 13.77
N ARG A 178 25.25 1.77 14.64
CA ARG A 178 24.77 2.10 15.98
C ARG A 178 25.15 0.99 16.94
N PHE A 179 25.77 1.33 18.07
CA PHE A 179 25.96 0.37 19.13
C PHE A 179 24.64 0.07 19.85
N ASN A 180 24.33 -1.20 20.03
CA ASN A 180 23.24 -1.68 20.86
C ASN A 180 23.82 -2.23 22.17
N GLY A 181 23.58 -1.50 23.26
CA GLY A 181 24.09 -1.85 24.58
C GLY A 181 23.39 -3.04 25.24
N ASP A 182 22.20 -3.42 24.77
CA ASP A 182 21.45 -4.56 25.30
C ASP A 182 21.99 -5.88 24.75
N THR A 183 22.47 -5.87 23.50
CA THR A 183 23.03 -7.05 22.81
C THR A 183 24.56 -7.04 22.68
N ASP A 184 25.21 -6.01 23.23
CA ASP A 184 26.66 -5.75 23.12
C ASP A 184 27.19 -5.87 21.67
N SER A 185 26.42 -5.33 20.71
CA SER A 185 26.68 -5.53 19.29
C SER A 185 26.44 -4.28 18.45
N TRP A 186 27.05 -4.24 17.27
CA TRP A 186 26.92 -3.13 16.33
C TRP A 186 25.79 -3.40 15.33
N GLU A 187 24.78 -2.54 15.36
CA GLU A 187 23.70 -2.50 14.38
C GLU A 187 24.15 -1.72 13.14
N ARG A 188 23.89 -2.30 11.97
CA ARG A 188 24.15 -1.73 10.66
C ARG A 188 22.96 -0.91 10.19
N ARG A 189 23.27 0.17 9.49
CA ARG A 189 22.28 1.12 8.99
C ARG A 189 22.58 1.48 7.54
N VAL A 190 21.71 1.07 6.62
CA VAL A 190 21.77 1.52 5.23
C VAL A 190 21.35 2.96 5.15
N LEU A 191 22.16 3.79 4.49
CA LEU A 191 21.73 5.11 4.04
C LEU A 191 21.39 5.08 2.56
N THR A 192 20.23 5.64 2.26
CA THR A 192 19.78 5.96 0.91
C THR A 192 19.93 7.46 0.70
N GLU A 193 20.72 7.83 -0.30
CA GLU A 193 20.86 9.21 -0.74
C GLU A 193 19.96 9.48 -1.94
N TRP A 194 19.26 10.60 -1.88
CA TRP A 194 18.25 10.99 -2.84
C TRP A 194 18.62 12.30 -3.52
N GLU A 195 18.83 12.28 -4.82
CA GLU A 195 18.89 13.53 -5.59
C GLU A 195 17.46 14.00 -5.93
N VAL A 196 17.00 15.03 -5.22
CA VAL A 196 15.65 15.60 -5.40
C VAL A 196 15.71 16.95 -6.09
N ASN A 197 14.97 17.10 -7.19
CA ASN A 197 14.82 18.38 -7.87
C ASN A 197 13.55 19.10 -7.42
N ILE A 198 13.69 20.15 -6.63
CA ILE A 198 12.59 20.96 -6.14
C ILE A 198 12.36 22.12 -7.10
N ARG A 199 11.16 22.18 -7.70
CA ARG A 199 10.68 23.35 -8.44
C ARG A 199 9.77 24.18 -7.54
N SER A 200 10.17 25.43 -7.31
CA SER A 200 9.30 26.48 -6.77
C SER A 200 8.94 27.45 -7.90
N ARG A 201 7.93 28.32 -7.68
CA ARG A 201 7.39 29.26 -8.70
C ARG A 201 8.48 29.95 -9.54
N ASN A 202 9.62 30.32 -8.94
CA ASN A 202 10.73 31.01 -9.63
C ASN A 202 12.14 30.42 -9.37
N ARG A 203 12.28 29.24 -8.74
CA ARG A 203 13.61 28.64 -8.47
C ARG A 203 13.62 27.13 -8.60
N PHE A 204 14.71 26.61 -9.17
CA PHE A 204 15.07 25.20 -9.19
C PHE A 204 16.17 24.96 -8.15
N LYS A 205 15.96 24.02 -7.24
CA LYS A 205 16.98 23.62 -6.23
C LYS A 205 17.14 22.11 -6.26
N ARG A 206 18.38 21.63 -6.36
CA ARG A 206 18.71 20.23 -6.09
C ARG A 206 19.06 20.07 -4.62
N VAL A 207 18.48 19.08 -3.95
CA VAL A 207 18.75 18.76 -2.54
C VAL A 207 19.04 17.27 -2.42
N ASN A 208 20.02 16.91 -1.59
CA ASN A 208 20.29 15.53 -1.22
C ASN A 208 19.55 15.20 0.07
N LYS A 209 18.60 14.25 0.02
CA LYS A 209 17.96 13.70 1.21
C LYS A 209 18.74 12.47 1.65
N TRP A 210 18.72 12.18 2.94
CA TRP A 210 19.27 10.95 3.52
C TRP A 210 18.20 10.24 4.33
N GLN A 211 17.82 9.04 3.91
CA GLN A 211 16.93 8.16 4.67
C GLN A 211 17.67 6.88 5.02
N GLY A 212 17.36 6.34 6.19
CA GLY A 212 18.05 5.21 6.75
C GLY A 212 17.13 4.01 6.99
N LEU A 213 17.67 2.81 6.87
CA LEU A 213 17.06 1.57 7.40
C LEU A 213 18.10 0.90 8.29
N ASN A 214 17.75 0.68 9.55
CA ASN A 214 18.48 -0.18 10.45
C ASN A 214 18.25 -1.61 10.02
N LEU A 215 19.32 -2.26 9.61
CA LEU A 215 19.31 -3.55 8.95
C LEU A 215 19.10 -4.71 9.92
N ASP A 216 19.40 -4.52 11.20
CA ASP A 216 19.30 -5.60 12.19
C ASP A 216 17.94 -5.58 12.90
N THR A 217 17.27 -4.43 12.89
CA THR A 217 15.92 -4.26 13.46
C THR A 217 14.84 -4.05 12.40
N ASN A 218 15.21 -3.93 11.12
CA ASN A 218 14.36 -3.42 10.03
C ASN A 218 13.69 -2.08 10.37
N ARG A 219 14.36 -1.24 11.19
CA ARG A 219 13.83 0.04 11.63
C ARG A 219 14.27 1.24 10.79
N GLY A 220 13.37 2.00 10.18
CA GLY A 220 13.67 3.22 9.45
C GLY A 220 14.39 4.28 10.32
N PHE A 221 15.00 5.29 9.70
CA PHE A 221 15.42 6.54 10.36
C PHE A 221 15.67 7.65 9.32
N HIS A 222 15.86 8.89 9.76
CA HIS A 222 16.17 10.04 8.87
C HIS A 222 17.42 10.75 9.34
N ILE A 223 18.23 11.25 8.38
CA ILE A 223 19.45 12.01 8.67
C ILE A 223 19.44 13.43 8.05
N SER A 224 18.38 13.85 7.33
CA SER A 224 18.40 15.12 6.57
C SER A 224 17.26 16.11 6.83
N ASP A 225 17.50 17.36 6.40
CA ASP A 225 16.56 18.49 6.40
C ASP A 225 15.20 18.17 5.74
N THR A 226 14.16 18.83 6.26
CA THR A 226 12.78 18.75 5.80
C THR A 226 12.66 19.14 4.32
N LEU A 227 12.11 18.24 3.51
CA LEU A 227 11.67 18.59 2.16
C LEU A 227 10.40 19.45 2.25
N PRO A 228 10.20 20.42 1.32
CA PRO A 228 8.92 21.10 1.21
C PRO A 228 7.84 20.07 0.91
N GLY A 229 6.62 20.32 1.40
CA GLY A 229 5.52 19.36 1.25
C GLY A 229 5.37 18.83 -0.18
N ASN A 230 5.61 19.59 -1.24
CA ASN A 230 5.08 19.20 -2.55
C ASN A 230 6.22 18.75 -3.48
N VAL A 231 6.68 17.51 -3.34
CA VAL A 231 7.68 16.90 -4.24
C VAL A 231 7.03 15.80 -5.08
N TYR A 232 6.99 15.99 -6.40
CA TYR A 232 6.45 15.00 -7.34
C TYR A 232 7.36 13.76 -7.44
N THR A 233 6.79 12.58 -7.70
CA THR A 233 7.58 11.34 -7.90
C THR A 233 8.57 11.43 -9.07
N SER A 234 8.28 12.25 -10.06
CA SER A 234 9.20 12.56 -11.17
C SER A 234 10.40 13.43 -10.78
N ALA A 235 10.39 14.03 -9.59
CA ALA A 235 11.50 14.84 -9.07
C ALA A 235 12.67 14.00 -8.56
N PHE A 236 12.44 12.71 -8.30
CA PHE A 236 13.43 11.75 -7.84
C PHE A 236 14.12 11.11 -9.05
N ARG A 237 15.43 11.30 -9.17
CA ARG A 237 16.20 10.83 -10.34
C ARG A 237 16.86 9.47 -10.12
N GLU A 238 17.56 9.32 -9.00
CA GLU A 238 18.33 8.13 -8.65
C GLU A 238 18.28 7.90 -7.14
N VAL A 239 18.42 6.63 -6.77
CA VAL A 239 18.50 6.18 -5.38
C VAL A 239 19.82 5.47 -5.21
N ASN A 240 20.72 6.10 -4.46
CA ASN A 240 22.02 5.54 -4.17
C ASN A 240 21.99 4.88 -2.80
N VAL A 241 22.37 3.62 -2.76
CA VAL A 241 22.44 2.82 -1.53
C VAL A 241 23.91 2.72 -1.13
N TYR A 242 24.19 3.13 0.11
CA TYR A 242 25.48 2.90 0.78
C TYR A 242 25.27 1.77 1.78
N TYR A 243 25.83 0.60 1.48
CA TYR A 243 25.52 -0.62 2.23
C TYR A 243 26.66 -0.97 3.19
N PRO A 244 26.47 -0.87 4.52
CA PRO A 244 27.49 -1.28 5.48
C PRO A 244 27.52 -2.80 5.66
N ILE A 245 28.72 -3.38 5.68
CA ILE A 245 28.96 -4.74 6.15
C ILE A 245 29.94 -4.71 7.32
N ILE A 246 29.74 -5.64 8.26
CA ILE A 246 30.67 -5.87 9.36
C ILE A 246 31.29 -7.24 9.11
N VAL A 247 32.62 -7.29 9.12
CA VAL A 247 33.41 -8.51 8.94
C VAL A 247 34.27 -8.74 10.18
N SER A 248 34.43 -10.01 10.55
CA SER A 248 35.28 -10.45 11.66
C SER A 248 36.30 -11.45 11.15
N ARG A 249 37.55 -11.31 11.61
CA ARG A 249 38.65 -12.24 11.28
C ARG A 249 38.61 -13.51 12.11
N ASN A 250 37.85 -13.50 13.19
CA ASN A 250 37.78 -14.58 14.17
C ASN A 250 36.64 -15.58 13.88
N GLU A 251 35.87 -15.36 12.81
CA GLU A 251 34.75 -16.20 12.40
C GLU A 251 35.12 -16.95 11.10
N ASP A 252 34.52 -18.12 10.88
CA ASP A 252 34.72 -18.87 9.65
C ASP A 252 34.25 -18.06 8.42
N PRO A 253 35.08 -17.93 7.37
CA PRO A 253 34.73 -17.13 6.19
C PRO A 253 33.45 -17.59 5.48
N GLU A 254 33.21 -18.90 5.34
CA GLU A 254 32.04 -19.41 4.61
C GLU A 254 30.75 -19.19 5.40
N GLU A 255 30.78 -19.43 6.71
CA GLU A 255 29.66 -19.12 7.60
C GLU A 255 29.32 -17.63 7.57
N GLN A 256 30.34 -16.76 7.61
CA GLN A 256 30.15 -15.32 7.56
C GLN A 256 29.57 -14.86 6.21
N ILE A 257 30.02 -15.45 5.09
CA ILE A 257 29.50 -15.18 3.74
C ILE A 257 28.02 -15.55 3.65
N GLN A 258 27.63 -16.78 4.03
CA GLN A 258 26.24 -17.23 3.95
C GLN A 258 25.32 -16.36 4.81
N ARG A 259 25.74 -16.05 6.04
CA ARG A 259 24.99 -15.17 6.94
C ARG A 259 24.80 -13.77 6.35
N LEU A 260 25.87 -13.16 5.84
CA LEU A 260 25.80 -11.82 5.25
C LEU A 260 24.93 -11.80 4.00
N GLN A 261 25.00 -12.80 3.12
CA GLN A 261 24.16 -12.89 1.93
C GLN A 261 22.67 -12.97 2.27
N ARG A 262 22.28 -13.86 3.20
CA ARG A 262 20.89 -13.95 3.67
C ARG A 262 20.40 -12.64 4.26
N GLN A 263 21.22 -12.02 5.12
CA GLN A 263 20.89 -10.72 5.69
C GLN A 263 20.74 -9.65 4.61
N ILE A 264 21.63 -9.61 3.61
CA ILE A 264 21.53 -8.67 2.48
C ILE A 264 20.20 -8.85 1.74
N VAL A 265 19.82 -10.07 1.36
CA VAL A 265 18.54 -10.34 0.69
C VAL A 265 17.38 -9.86 1.55
N LYS A 266 17.36 -10.26 2.82
CA LYS A 266 16.34 -9.87 3.79
C LYS A 266 16.22 -8.35 3.88
N ASN A 267 17.30 -7.67 4.21
CA ASN A 267 17.36 -6.23 4.41
C ASN A 267 16.95 -5.43 3.17
N LEU A 268 17.43 -5.84 2.00
CA LEU A 268 17.11 -5.18 0.73
C LEU A 268 15.67 -5.47 0.29
N SER A 269 15.08 -6.61 0.67
CA SER A 269 13.64 -6.86 0.43
C SER A 269 12.76 -5.88 1.21
N TYR A 270 13.25 -5.38 2.35
CA TYR A 270 12.59 -4.35 3.14
C TYR A 270 12.88 -2.93 2.63
N LEU A 271 14.00 -2.67 1.94
CA LEU A 271 14.25 -1.33 1.40
C LEU A 271 13.09 -0.85 0.54
N TYR A 272 12.62 0.36 0.87
CA TYR A 272 11.49 1.05 0.27
C TYR A 272 11.48 1.03 -1.26
N ASP A 273 10.54 0.32 -1.88
CA ASP A 273 10.33 0.42 -3.32
C ASP A 273 9.98 1.88 -3.70
N PRO A 274 10.81 2.58 -4.50
CA PRO A 274 10.51 3.91 -5.01
C PRO A 274 9.15 4.10 -5.65
N PHE A 275 8.67 3.00 -6.17
CA PHE A 275 7.46 2.97 -6.93
C PHE A 275 6.26 2.78 -6.03
N SER A 276 6.39 2.29 -4.79
CA SER A 276 5.35 2.19 -3.75
C SER A 276 4.98 3.55 -3.11
N TRP A 277 5.75 4.61 -3.38
CA TRP A 277 5.68 5.91 -2.70
C TRP A 277 4.52 6.84 -3.06
N ALA A 278 3.93 6.73 -4.25
CA ALA A 278 2.81 7.60 -4.64
C ALA A 278 1.46 7.24 -3.98
N ALA A 279 1.36 6.04 -3.40
CA ALA A 279 0.18 5.43 -2.78
C ALA A 279 0.54 3.98 -2.41
N ARG A 280 0.09 3.39 -1.29
CA ARG A 280 0.34 1.96 -1.00
C ARG A 280 -0.15 1.07 -2.17
N ARG A 281 0.50 -0.06 -2.50
CA ARG A 281 0.15 -0.93 -3.64
C ARG A 281 -1.34 -1.31 -3.66
N ASN A 282 -1.89 -1.61 -2.49
CA ASN A 282 -3.29 -1.89 -2.25
C ASN A 282 -4.25 -0.67 -2.46
N THR A 283 -3.78 0.58 -2.54
CA THR A 283 -4.66 1.77 -2.64
C THR A 283 -4.70 2.45 -4.00
N ARG A 284 -3.71 2.20 -4.87
CA ARG A 284 -3.47 2.95 -6.11
C ARG A 284 -4.62 2.95 -7.11
N PHE A 285 -5.46 1.90 -7.08
CA PHE A 285 -6.46 1.59 -8.10
C PHE A 285 -7.90 1.85 -7.65
N ARG A 286 -8.13 1.64 -6.35
CA ARG A 286 -9.48 1.47 -5.79
C ARG A 286 -10.33 2.74 -5.87
N THR A 287 -9.71 3.91 -5.97
CA THR A 287 -10.41 5.22 -6.00
C THR A 287 -10.71 5.72 -7.41
N LYS A 288 -10.11 5.12 -8.45
CA LYS A 288 -10.21 5.63 -9.84
C LYS A 288 -11.57 5.41 -10.48
N TYR A 289 -12.27 4.34 -10.11
CA TYR A 289 -13.61 4.06 -10.65
C TYR A 289 -14.64 5.08 -10.17
N ALA A 290 -14.78 5.27 -8.85
CA ALA A 290 -15.72 6.23 -8.27
C ALA A 290 -15.41 7.68 -8.67
N SER A 291 -14.13 8.08 -8.67
CA SER A 291 -13.73 9.43 -9.11
C SER A 291 -13.94 9.65 -10.61
N GLY A 292 -13.63 8.65 -11.45
CA GLY A 292 -13.93 8.68 -12.88
C GLY A 292 -15.43 8.82 -13.17
N LEU A 293 -16.26 8.07 -12.43
CA LEU A 293 -17.72 8.15 -12.56
C LEU A 293 -18.26 9.51 -12.10
N THR A 294 -17.74 10.06 -11.01
CA THR A 294 -18.10 11.40 -10.51
C THR A 294 -17.74 12.48 -11.53
N ASN A 295 -16.54 12.42 -12.12
CA ASN A 295 -16.11 13.35 -13.17
C ASN A 295 -16.99 13.27 -14.43
N HIS A 296 -17.45 12.08 -14.77
CA HIS A 296 -18.39 11.86 -15.88
C HIS A 296 -19.79 12.43 -15.57
N MET A 297 -20.29 12.21 -14.36
CA MET A 297 -21.56 12.74 -13.83
C MET A 297 -21.58 14.28 -13.74
N ASN A 298 -20.45 14.91 -13.44
CA ASN A 298 -20.37 16.37 -13.46
C ASN A 298 -20.77 16.95 -14.83
N LYS A 299 -20.54 16.20 -15.92
CA LYS A 299 -20.87 16.57 -17.31
C LYS A 299 -22.26 16.11 -17.78
N MET A 300 -22.92 15.19 -17.07
CA MET A 300 -24.26 14.68 -17.40
C MET A 300 -25.11 14.51 -16.13
N GLY A 301 -26.28 15.14 -16.05
CA GLY A 301 -26.98 15.29 -14.77
C GLY A 301 -28.35 14.62 -14.68
N TYR A 302 -28.64 14.07 -13.50
CA TYR A 302 -30.01 13.88 -13.04
C TYR A 302 -30.70 15.22 -12.78
N ARG A 303 -32.03 15.20 -12.80
CA ARG A 303 -32.85 16.36 -12.40
C ARG A 303 -32.93 16.41 -10.87
N VAL A 304 -31.85 16.82 -10.21
CA VAL A 304 -31.79 16.98 -8.74
C VAL A 304 -31.15 18.32 -8.35
N HIS A 305 -31.48 18.85 -7.17
CA HIS A 305 -30.98 20.15 -6.70
C HIS A 305 -29.55 20.09 -6.12
N GLU A 306 -29.29 19.19 -5.17
CA GLU A 306 -28.04 19.13 -4.40
C GLU A 306 -26.98 18.21 -5.05
N ARG A 307 -26.50 18.55 -6.25
CA ARG A 307 -25.55 17.68 -6.99
C ARG A 307 -24.22 17.45 -6.29
N GLU A 308 -23.69 18.44 -5.57
CA GLU A 308 -22.42 18.30 -4.84
C GLU A 308 -22.47 17.21 -3.76
N TRP A 309 -23.65 17.00 -3.17
CA TRP A 309 -23.89 15.91 -2.24
C TRP A 309 -24.26 14.62 -2.99
N PHE A 310 -25.17 14.70 -3.96
CA PHE A 310 -25.75 13.54 -4.62
C PHE A 310 -24.78 12.80 -5.55
N ASP A 311 -24.01 13.52 -6.37
CA ASP A 311 -23.16 12.92 -7.38
C ASP A 311 -22.10 12.00 -6.74
N PRO A 312 -21.38 12.41 -5.66
CA PRO A 312 -20.49 11.50 -4.94
C PRO A 312 -21.24 10.33 -4.29
N VAL A 313 -22.43 10.56 -3.70
CA VAL A 313 -23.21 9.49 -3.04
C VAL A 313 -23.54 8.37 -4.01
N ILE A 314 -24.14 8.69 -5.15
CA ILE A 314 -24.55 7.68 -6.11
C ILE A 314 -23.34 7.03 -6.77
N CYS A 315 -22.29 7.79 -7.10
CA CYS A 315 -21.09 7.23 -7.73
C CYS A 315 -20.37 6.25 -6.81
N HIS A 316 -20.23 6.60 -5.52
CA HIS A 316 -19.64 5.69 -4.54
C HIS A 316 -20.53 4.48 -4.29
N PHE A 317 -21.85 4.65 -4.15
CA PHE A 317 -22.77 3.54 -3.96
C PHE A 317 -22.72 2.53 -5.12
N LEU A 318 -22.77 2.98 -6.37
CA LEU A 318 -22.67 2.08 -7.53
C LEU A 318 -21.32 1.37 -7.60
N ASN A 319 -20.24 2.07 -7.24
CA ASN A 319 -18.93 1.45 -7.13
C ASN A 319 -18.87 0.40 -6.00
N ASP A 320 -19.46 0.71 -4.85
CA ASP A 320 -19.49 -0.19 -3.68
C ASP A 320 -20.31 -1.45 -4.00
N MET A 321 -21.42 -1.35 -4.75
CA MET A 321 -22.18 -2.51 -5.24
C MET A 321 -21.31 -3.46 -6.08
N VAL A 322 -20.60 -2.93 -7.09
CA VAL A 322 -19.70 -3.72 -7.95
C VAL A 322 -18.54 -4.31 -7.13
N THR A 323 -18.01 -3.53 -6.18
CA THR A 323 -16.93 -3.96 -5.29
C THR A 323 -17.37 -5.13 -4.41
N VAL A 324 -18.56 -5.06 -3.82
CA VAL A 324 -19.14 -6.17 -3.04
C VAL A 324 -19.34 -7.41 -3.89
N GLU A 325 -19.88 -7.25 -5.10
CA GLU A 325 -20.13 -8.38 -6.00
C GLU A 325 -18.84 -9.08 -6.46
N MET A 326 -17.77 -8.32 -6.69
CA MET A 326 -16.51 -8.86 -7.23
C MET A 326 -15.52 -9.31 -6.15
N TYR A 327 -15.40 -8.54 -5.07
CA TYR A 327 -14.32 -8.70 -4.08
C TYR A 327 -14.83 -8.88 -2.64
N GLY A 328 -16.14 -8.72 -2.42
CA GLY A 328 -16.76 -8.80 -1.09
C GLY A 328 -16.76 -7.49 -0.30
N LEU A 329 -17.50 -7.49 0.81
CA LEU A 329 -17.69 -6.32 1.67
C LEU A 329 -16.40 -5.84 2.35
N GLU A 330 -15.50 -6.76 2.67
CA GLU A 330 -14.23 -6.44 3.32
C GLU A 330 -13.40 -5.46 2.49
N GLU A 331 -13.47 -5.52 1.16
CA GLU A 331 -12.76 -4.60 0.27
C GLU A 331 -13.25 -3.15 0.40
N VAL A 332 -14.56 -2.95 0.58
CA VAL A 332 -15.16 -1.62 0.79
C VAL A 332 -14.69 -1.02 2.12
N TYR A 333 -14.65 -1.84 3.18
CA TYR A 333 -14.20 -1.42 4.50
C TYR A 333 -12.69 -1.18 4.53
N ASN A 334 -11.91 -2.02 3.84
CA ASN A 334 -10.48 -1.85 3.67
C ASN A 334 -10.18 -0.50 3.01
N LEU A 335 -10.83 -0.20 1.88
CA LEU A 335 -10.66 1.08 1.20
C LEU A 335 -10.97 2.27 2.10
N PHE A 336 -12.07 2.22 2.85
CA PHE A 336 -12.43 3.30 3.79
C PHE A 336 -11.41 3.43 4.91
N GLY A 337 -11.01 2.32 5.53
CA GLY A 337 -10.06 2.32 6.63
C GLY A 337 -8.70 2.84 6.20
N THR A 338 -8.21 2.37 5.06
CA THR A 338 -6.98 2.87 4.48
C THR A 338 -7.06 4.36 4.18
N GLN A 339 -8.14 4.88 3.57
CA GLN A 339 -8.27 6.32 3.32
C GLN A 339 -8.34 7.18 4.58
N ARG A 340 -8.91 6.65 5.67
CA ARG A 340 -9.21 7.42 6.88
C ARG A 340 -8.11 7.36 7.93
N TRP A 341 -7.43 6.22 8.05
CA TRP A 341 -6.54 5.91 9.16
C TRP A 341 -5.12 5.56 8.74
N GLU A 342 -4.92 4.89 7.61
CA GLU A 342 -3.58 4.52 7.12
C GLU A 342 -2.97 5.57 6.19
N ASN A 343 -3.82 6.22 5.40
CA ASN A 343 -3.43 7.27 4.50
C ASN A 343 -3.21 8.53 5.33
N SER A 344 -1.97 8.80 5.72
CA SER A 344 -1.61 10.18 6.04
C SER A 344 -2.06 11.04 4.86
N ARG A 345 -2.60 12.24 5.11
CA ARG A 345 -2.92 13.23 4.07
C ARG A 345 -1.69 13.66 3.24
N TYR A 346 -0.55 13.03 3.50
CA TYR A 346 0.78 13.26 3.00
C TYR A 346 1.37 12.02 2.29
N LEU A 347 0.53 11.03 1.94
CA LEU A 347 0.87 10.08 0.87
C LEU A 347 1.13 10.90 -0.38
N LEU A 348 2.39 10.92 -0.83
CA LEU A 348 2.94 11.81 -1.87
C LEU A 348 1.89 12.21 -2.93
N GLY A 349 1.25 13.33 -2.62
CA GLY A 349 0.12 13.95 -3.28
C GLY A 349 -0.18 15.23 -2.51
N GLU A 350 0.04 16.37 -3.16
CA GLU A 350 -0.03 17.76 -2.66
C GLU A 350 0.64 18.11 -1.31
N SER A 351 1.20 17.17 -0.55
CA SER A 351 2.16 17.40 0.52
C SER A 351 2.84 16.06 0.90
N MET A 352 4.05 16.11 1.44
CA MET A 352 5.01 15.02 1.58
C MET A 352 5.18 14.77 3.07
N ASP A 353 5.01 13.53 3.48
CA ASP A 353 5.47 13.07 4.77
C ASP A 353 6.69 12.17 4.55
N PRO A 354 7.91 12.65 4.91
CA PRO A 354 9.12 11.84 4.85
C PRO A 354 9.07 10.57 5.70
N LEU A 355 8.09 10.45 6.62
CA LEU A 355 8.04 9.53 7.76
C LEU A 355 7.17 8.29 7.54
N ASN A 356 6.89 7.87 6.29
CA ASN A 356 6.17 6.62 6.07
C ASN A 356 7.09 5.42 6.39
N TRP A 357 6.87 4.77 7.54
CA TRP A 357 7.70 3.68 8.08
C TRP A 357 7.08 2.30 7.79
N HIS A 358 7.87 1.22 7.84
CA HIS A 358 7.38 -0.15 7.72
C HIS A 358 6.18 -0.42 8.65
N GLU A 359 5.21 -1.23 8.20
CA GLU A 359 4.17 -1.73 9.09
C GLU A 359 4.78 -2.78 10.01
N GLY A 360 4.89 -2.46 11.30
CA GLY A 360 5.56 -3.29 12.32
C GLY A 360 6.66 -2.59 13.13
N GLU A 361 7.03 -1.35 12.80
CA GLU A 361 7.97 -0.58 13.61
C GLU A 361 7.27 0.23 14.72
N ASP A 362 7.73 0.07 15.97
CA ASP A 362 7.37 0.92 17.08
C ASP A 362 7.85 2.37 16.86
N ARG A 363 6.94 3.21 16.39
CA ARG A 363 6.92 4.62 16.77
C ARG A 363 5.82 4.85 17.79
N PRO A 364 5.90 5.91 18.61
CA PRO A 364 4.70 6.68 18.89
C PRO A 364 4.21 7.14 17.52
N SER A 365 3.38 6.31 16.89
CA SER A 365 2.60 6.72 15.74
C SER A 365 2.04 8.11 16.06
N SER A 366 1.78 8.95 15.07
CA SER A 366 0.57 9.74 15.22
C SER A 366 -0.51 8.67 15.35
N SER A 367 -0.77 8.24 16.59
CA SER A 367 -1.51 7.03 16.89
C SER A 367 -2.71 7.09 15.98
N GLY A 368 -2.82 6.11 15.07
CA GLY A 368 -4.12 5.81 14.48
C GLY A 368 -5.08 5.92 15.66
N PRO A 369 -6.05 6.85 15.61
CA PRO A 369 -6.58 7.48 16.81
C PRO A 369 -6.82 6.44 17.88
N ARG A 370 -6.23 6.58 19.09
CA ARG A 370 -6.31 5.56 20.18
C ARG A 370 -7.74 5.03 20.37
N ASN A 371 -8.73 5.85 20.02
CA ASN A 371 -10.10 5.44 19.72
C ASN A 371 -10.49 5.88 18.29
N PRO A 372 -10.47 4.99 17.28
CA PRO A 372 -10.93 5.36 15.94
C PRO A 372 -12.42 5.66 16.00
N LYS A 373 -12.78 6.92 15.77
CA LYS A 373 -14.17 7.36 15.69
C LYS A 373 -14.60 7.43 14.23
N VAL A 374 -15.60 6.61 13.90
CA VAL A 374 -16.37 6.75 12.67
C VAL A 374 -17.65 7.49 13.05
N ASN A 375 -17.85 8.67 12.46
CA ASN A 375 -19.07 9.46 12.64
C ASN A 375 -19.70 9.67 11.26
N LEU A 376 -20.50 8.70 10.84
CA LEU A 376 -21.26 8.77 9.62
C LEU A 376 -22.51 9.63 9.84
N LYS A 377 -22.80 10.52 8.89
CA LYS A 377 -24.01 11.34 8.87
C LYS A 377 -24.62 11.28 7.49
N PHE A 378 -25.93 11.10 7.40
CA PHE A 378 -26.64 11.03 6.12
C PHE A 378 -26.46 12.32 5.29
N ASP A 379 -26.36 13.47 5.95
CA ASP A 379 -26.14 14.77 5.29
C ASP A 379 -24.76 14.91 4.64
N ARG A 380 -23.86 13.93 4.87
CA ARG A 380 -22.53 13.85 4.24
C ARG A 380 -22.50 12.68 3.26
N PRO A 381 -21.80 12.84 2.11
CA PRO A 381 -21.76 11.78 1.11
C PRO A 381 -21.32 10.41 1.64
N ASP A 382 -20.28 10.40 2.50
CA ASP A 382 -19.78 9.19 3.13
C ASP A 382 -20.86 8.46 3.96
N GLY A 383 -21.67 9.18 4.73
CA GLY A 383 -22.71 8.53 5.54
C GLY A 383 -23.87 8.04 4.70
N ALA A 384 -24.32 8.84 3.74
CA ALA A 384 -25.40 8.43 2.83
C ALA A 384 -25.02 7.20 1.99
N ARG A 385 -23.79 7.14 1.45
CA ARG A 385 -23.36 5.95 0.69
C ARG A 385 -23.36 4.68 1.55
N PHE A 386 -22.98 4.76 2.84
CA PHE A 386 -22.97 3.60 3.73
C PHE A 386 -24.38 3.18 4.16
N VAL A 387 -25.33 4.12 4.29
CA VAL A 387 -26.75 3.77 4.48
C VAL A 387 -27.29 3.02 3.26
N MET A 388 -26.97 3.51 2.06
CA MET A 388 -27.40 2.85 0.81
C MET A 388 -26.72 1.48 0.65
N LEU A 389 -25.45 1.36 1.05
CA LEU A 389 -24.75 0.08 1.11
C LEU A 389 -25.44 -0.89 2.09
N ASP A 390 -25.84 -0.44 3.29
CA ASP A 390 -26.58 -1.27 4.24
C ASP A 390 -27.91 -1.78 3.66
N MET A 391 -28.66 -0.91 2.97
CA MET A 391 -29.86 -1.31 2.23
C MET A 391 -29.56 -2.38 1.18
N TYR A 392 -28.49 -2.19 0.40
CA TYR A 392 -28.10 -3.16 -0.62
C TYR A 392 -27.66 -4.50 -0.01
N LEU A 393 -26.93 -4.48 1.11
CA LEU A 393 -26.49 -5.70 1.79
C LEU A 393 -27.67 -6.50 2.37
N ARG A 394 -28.74 -5.84 2.80
CA ARG A 394 -29.93 -6.50 3.38
C ARG A 394 -30.97 -6.90 2.34
N TYR A 395 -31.22 -6.03 1.37
CA TYR A 395 -32.34 -6.15 0.45
C TYR A 395 -31.90 -6.37 -1.00
N GLY A 396 -30.61 -6.29 -1.32
CA GLY A 396 -30.06 -6.58 -2.63
C GLY A 396 -30.60 -5.69 -3.75
N TYR A 397 -30.75 -6.31 -4.92
CA TYR A 397 -31.28 -5.66 -6.13
C TYR A 397 -32.67 -5.02 -5.99
N PRO A 398 -33.63 -5.56 -5.20
CA PRO A 398 -34.88 -4.87 -4.91
C PRO A 398 -34.74 -3.40 -4.48
N PHE A 399 -33.78 -3.08 -3.60
CA PHE A 399 -33.49 -1.69 -3.23
C PHE A 399 -32.91 -0.90 -4.41
N ALA A 400 -31.89 -1.46 -5.07
CA ALA A 400 -31.22 -0.80 -6.19
C ALA A 400 -32.19 -0.47 -7.34
N GLU A 401 -33.10 -1.39 -7.67
CA GLU A 401 -34.10 -1.23 -8.72
C GLU A 401 -35.19 -0.20 -8.35
N ASN A 402 -35.67 -0.20 -7.10
CA ASN A 402 -36.61 0.82 -6.62
C ASN A 402 -35.98 2.22 -6.73
N LEU A 403 -34.76 2.39 -6.22
CA LEU A 403 -34.04 3.66 -6.30
C LEU A 403 -33.78 4.08 -7.75
N ARG A 404 -33.31 3.16 -8.59
CA ARG A 404 -33.09 3.37 -10.03
C ARG A 404 -34.37 3.88 -10.69
N GLY A 405 -35.50 3.23 -10.44
CA GLY A 405 -36.80 3.62 -10.97
C GLY A 405 -37.18 5.05 -10.58
N LYS A 406 -36.97 5.44 -9.32
CA LYS A 406 -37.26 6.81 -8.86
C LYS A 406 -36.35 7.84 -9.54
N LEU A 407 -35.05 7.58 -9.58
CA LEU A 407 -34.06 8.52 -10.15
C LEU A 407 -34.21 8.72 -11.66
N THR A 408 -34.51 7.63 -12.40
CA THR A 408 -34.61 7.68 -13.87
C THR A 408 -35.93 8.25 -14.38
N ASN A 409 -37.00 8.23 -13.56
CA ASN A 409 -38.32 8.71 -13.94
C ASN A 409 -38.60 10.17 -13.53
N LEU A 410 -37.60 10.89 -13.01
CA LEU A 410 -37.76 12.29 -12.58
C LEU A 410 -38.15 13.20 -13.76
N LYS A 411 -39.34 13.80 -13.68
CA LYS A 411 -39.82 14.78 -14.66
C LYS A 411 -39.39 16.20 -14.33
N LYS A 412 -39.13 16.52 -13.07
CA LYS A 412 -38.68 17.84 -12.60
C LYS A 412 -37.47 17.68 -11.68
N LYS A 413 -36.83 18.81 -11.33
CA LYS A 413 -35.78 18.79 -10.32
C LYS A 413 -36.39 18.49 -8.95
N GLU A 414 -35.83 17.53 -8.25
CA GLU A 414 -36.32 17.09 -6.93
C GLU A 414 -35.18 17.02 -5.91
N ASP A 415 -35.54 16.92 -4.64
CA ASP A 415 -34.58 16.73 -3.55
C ASP A 415 -34.05 15.28 -3.56
N PRO A 416 -32.75 15.06 -3.81
CA PRO A 416 -32.19 13.71 -3.84
C PRO A 416 -32.25 13.00 -2.48
N LYS A 417 -32.23 13.74 -1.36
CA LYS A 417 -32.35 13.14 -0.02
C LYS A 417 -33.75 12.58 0.21
N ALA A 418 -34.79 13.33 -0.17
CA ALA A 418 -36.17 12.86 -0.11
C ALA A 418 -36.38 11.60 -0.98
N ILE A 419 -35.82 11.55 -2.19
CA ILE A 419 -35.90 10.37 -3.07
C ILE A 419 -35.26 9.14 -2.42
N ILE A 420 -34.06 9.29 -1.87
CA ILE A 420 -33.35 8.18 -1.20
C ILE A 420 -34.12 7.73 0.04
N LYS A 421 -34.62 8.65 0.87
CA LYS A 421 -35.47 8.34 2.03
C LYS A 421 -36.73 7.58 1.62
N GLN A 422 -37.39 8.00 0.55
CA GLN A 422 -38.57 7.33 0.04
C GLN A 422 -38.25 5.88 -0.38
N ALA A 423 -37.16 5.67 -1.12
CA ALA A 423 -36.73 4.33 -1.52
C ALA A 423 -36.40 3.43 -0.31
N ILE A 424 -35.72 3.98 0.70
CA ILE A 424 -35.43 3.28 1.96
C ILE A 424 -36.74 2.87 2.64
N GLY A 425 -37.68 3.80 2.81
CA GLY A 425 -38.94 3.53 3.51
C GLY A 425 -39.79 2.48 2.80
N GLU A 426 -39.91 2.57 1.47
CA GLU A 426 -40.69 1.63 0.67
C GLU A 426 -40.12 0.20 0.70
N VAL A 427 -38.80 0.05 0.58
CA VAL A 427 -38.18 -1.28 0.52
C VAL A 427 -38.00 -1.91 1.90
N SER A 428 -37.64 -1.11 2.91
CA SER A 428 -37.44 -1.64 4.27
C SER A 428 -38.73 -1.88 5.03
N GLY A 429 -39.83 -1.20 4.66
CA GLY A 429 -41.08 -1.21 5.41
C GLY A 429 -41.02 -0.44 6.75
N VAL A 430 -39.94 0.31 6.99
CA VAL A 430 -39.68 1.06 8.22
C VAL A 430 -39.58 2.55 7.88
N PRO A 431 -40.00 3.48 8.77
CA PRO A 431 -39.77 4.90 8.56
C PRO A 431 -38.30 5.21 8.23
N ALA A 432 -38.07 5.95 7.15
CA ALA A 432 -36.74 6.14 6.57
C ALA A 432 -35.71 6.68 7.57
N ASP A 433 -36.09 7.68 8.38
CA ASP A 433 -35.19 8.28 9.37
C ASP A 433 -34.79 7.27 10.46
N THR A 434 -35.72 6.41 10.89
CA THR A 434 -35.45 5.31 11.83
C THR A 434 -34.45 4.32 11.24
N TYR A 435 -34.64 3.94 9.97
CA TYR A 435 -33.71 3.04 9.29
C TYR A 435 -32.33 3.68 9.11
N ILE A 436 -32.27 4.94 8.65
CA ILE A 436 -31.03 5.69 8.43
C ILE A 436 -30.19 5.71 9.70
N GLN A 437 -30.80 6.04 10.85
CA GLN A 437 -30.08 6.07 12.13
C GLN A 437 -29.49 4.70 12.48
N ALA A 438 -30.30 3.64 12.37
CA ALA A 438 -29.86 2.27 12.65
C ALA A 438 -28.74 1.81 11.71
N ALA A 439 -28.82 2.13 10.42
CA ALA A 439 -27.82 1.80 9.42
C ALA A 439 -26.49 2.54 9.67
N LEU A 440 -26.53 3.84 9.97
CA LEU A 440 -25.34 4.63 10.31
C LEU A 440 -24.61 4.04 11.53
N ASP A 441 -25.36 3.65 12.56
CA ASP A 441 -24.80 3.03 13.77
C ASP A 441 -24.19 1.65 13.48
N ALA A 442 -24.88 0.82 12.70
CA ALA A 442 -24.41 -0.51 12.32
C ALA A 442 -23.13 -0.45 11.46
N GLN A 443 -23.11 0.41 10.44
CA GLN A 443 -21.97 0.59 9.54
C GLN A 443 -20.77 1.19 10.29
N SER A 444 -20.98 2.18 11.16
CA SER A 444 -19.91 2.75 11.98
C SER A 444 -19.26 1.71 12.90
N LYS A 445 -20.07 0.84 13.53
CA LYS A 445 -19.57 -0.29 14.35
C LYS A 445 -18.79 -1.30 13.51
N SER A 446 -19.31 -1.66 12.33
CA SER A 446 -18.70 -2.65 11.44
C SER A 446 -17.35 -2.18 10.91
N LEU A 447 -17.23 -0.90 10.53
CA LEU A 447 -15.98 -0.29 10.10
C LEU A 447 -14.91 -0.30 11.21
N ILE A 448 -15.30 0.02 12.44
CA ILE A 448 -14.38 -0.02 13.60
C ILE A 448 -13.97 -1.47 13.91
N GLN A 449 -14.90 -2.42 13.85
CA GLN A 449 -14.62 -3.82 14.11
C GLN A 449 -13.68 -4.40 13.05
N TYR A 450 -13.93 -4.11 11.77
CA TYR A 450 -13.06 -4.52 10.66
C TYR A 450 -11.66 -3.94 10.85
N TRP A 451 -11.56 -2.64 11.14
CA TRP A 451 -10.28 -1.99 11.42
C TRP A 451 -9.51 -2.67 12.54
N LYS A 452 -10.15 -2.88 13.70
CA LYS A 452 -9.51 -3.56 14.85
C LYS A 452 -9.04 -4.96 14.50
N LYS A 453 -9.83 -5.73 13.74
CA LYS A 453 -9.46 -7.07 13.26
C LYS A 453 -8.25 -7.01 12.32
N SER A 454 -8.18 -6.00 11.44
CA SER A 454 -7.09 -5.83 10.47
C SER A 454 -5.75 -5.44 11.12
N GLN A 455 -5.75 -4.94 12.35
CA GLN A 455 -4.53 -4.55 13.09
C GLN A 455 -3.87 -5.72 13.85
N GLY A 456 -4.46 -6.93 13.85
CA GLY A 456 -3.91 -8.11 14.54
C GLY A 456 -4.04 -8.07 16.08
N PRO A 457 -3.91 -9.22 16.76
CA PRO A 457 -3.87 -9.27 18.23
C PRO A 457 -2.47 -8.92 18.73
N GLY A 458 -2.27 -7.69 19.21
CA GLY A 458 -1.04 -7.26 19.89
C GLY A 458 -0.53 -5.92 19.40
N SER A 459 -1.13 -4.84 19.91
CA SER A 459 -0.49 -3.52 20.02
C SER A 459 -0.16 -3.25 21.47
#